data_AF-A0A8X6RNU1-F1
#
_entry.id   AF-A0A8X6RNU1-F1
#
_cell.length_a   1.000
_cell.length_b   1.000
_cell.length_c   1.000
_cell.angle_alpha   90.00
_cell.angle_beta   90.00
_cell.angle_gamma   90.00
#
_symmetry.space_group_name_H-M   'P 1'
#
loop_
_entity.id
_entity.type
_entity.pdbx_description
1 polymer ?
#
loop_
_entity_poly.entity_id
_entity_poly.type
_entity_poly.pdbx_seq_one_letter_code
_entity_poly.pdbx_strand_id
1 'polypeptide(L)'
;MSPGKRSKHSAGFKIKVIQFAKENGNCAAARMFDIGGSSIREWKKNEMTIINMPKKCALRKGVTKWPILEESVANWVLENRQNGFNCNKKQCTFIRLKMVKKECK
;
A
#
# COMPACT_ATOMS: atom_id res chain seq x y z
N MET A 1 24.97 1.46 -17.98
CA MET A 1 23.50 1.46 -17.96
C MET A 1 23.05 2.85 -17.57
N SER A 2 22.26 3.54 -18.40
CA SER A 2 21.64 4.82 -18.06
C SER A 2 20.87 4.70 -16.73
N PRO A 3 20.90 5.69 -15.81
CA PRO A 3 20.08 5.67 -14.60
C PRO A 3 18.60 5.49 -14.98
N GLY A 4 18.11 4.26 -14.84
CA GLY A 4 16.80 3.87 -15.34
C GLY A 4 15.70 4.68 -14.64
N LYS A 5 14.84 5.31 -15.44
CA LYS A 5 13.62 5.96 -14.96
C LYS A 5 12.80 4.93 -14.16
N ARG A 6 12.54 5.21 -12.89
CA ARG A 6 11.81 4.29 -12.00
C ARG A 6 10.39 4.04 -12.52
N SER A 7 10.11 2.81 -12.94
CA SER A 7 8.79 2.37 -13.42
C SER A 7 7.85 2.05 -12.24
N LYS A 8 6.58 2.41 -12.39
CA LYS A 8 5.53 2.07 -11.41
C LYS A 8 4.82 0.80 -11.89
N HIS A 9 4.89 -0.27 -11.10
CA HIS A 9 4.22 -1.53 -11.41
C HIS A 9 3.07 -1.81 -10.43
N SER A 10 1.90 -2.21 -10.96
CA SER A 10 0.75 -2.63 -10.15
C SER A 10 1.01 -3.98 -9.48
N ALA A 11 0.31 -4.26 -8.38
CA ALA A 11 0.41 -5.56 -7.69
C ALA A 11 0.08 -6.73 -8.62
N GLY A 12 -1.01 -6.65 -9.39
CA GLY A 12 -1.41 -7.69 -10.33
C GLY A 12 -0.36 -7.96 -11.42
N PHE A 13 0.33 -6.92 -11.92
CA PHE A 13 1.43 -7.10 -12.87
C PHE A 13 2.62 -7.82 -12.21
N LYS A 14 3.00 -7.44 -10.99
CA LYS A 14 4.07 -8.10 -10.25
C LYS A 14 3.77 -9.59 -10.02
N ILE A 15 2.52 -9.95 -9.71
CA ILE A 15 2.11 -11.36 -9.53
C ILE A 15 2.32 -12.15 -10.83
N LYS A 16 1.89 -11.61 -11.98
CA LYS A 16 2.11 -12.26 -13.29
C LYS A 16 3.59 -12.49 -13.57
N VAL A 17 4.43 -11.50 -13.31
CA VAL A 17 5.89 -11.58 -13.49
C VAL A 17 6.49 -12.64 -12.56
N ILE A 18 6.06 -12.70 -11.28
CA ILE A 18 6.54 -13.70 -10.32
C ILE A 18 6.18 -15.10 -10.78
N GLN A 19 4.96 -15.33 -11.24
CA GLN A 19 4.51 -16.65 -11.70
C GLN A 19 5.31 -17.11 -12.92
N PHE A 20 5.48 -16.23 -13.91
CA PHE A 20 6.33 -16.52 -15.06
C PHE A 20 7.79 -16.80 -14.66
N ALA A 21 8.32 -16.06 -13.68
CA ALA A 21 9.69 -16.26 -13.17
C ALA A 21 9.87 -17.51 -12.31
N LYS A 22 8.78 -18.13 -11.82
CA LYS A 22 8.81 -19.44 -11.16
C LYS A 22 8.90 -20.57 -12.17
N GLU A 23 8.22 -20.42 -13.31
CA GLU A 23 8.17 -21.41 -14.39
C GLU A 23 9.43 -21.35 -15.29
N ASN A 24 9.84 -20.15 -15.71
CA ASN A 24 10.88 -19.95 -16.74
C ASN A 24 12.20 -19.37 -16.19
N GLY A 25 12.23 -19.02 -14.90
CA GLY A 25 13.37 -18.40 -14.25
C GLY A 25 13.46 -16.88 -14.42
N ASN A 26 14.30 -16.25 -13.60
CA ASN A 26 14.34 -14.78 -13.48
C ASN A 26 14.91 -14.10 -14.74
N CYS A 27 15.88 -14.72 -15.43
CA CYS A 27 16.50 -14.14 -16.63
C CYS A 27 15.52 -14.10 -17.80
N ALA A 28 14.72 -15.15 -17.98
CA ALA A 28 13.66 -15.19 -18.99
C ALA A 28 12.61 -14.11 -18.71
N ALA A 29 12.17 -14.01 -17.45
CA ALA A 29 11.21 -12.99 -17.02
C ALA A 29 11.74 -11.55 -17.22
N ALA A 30 13.01 -11.31 -16.90
CA ALA A 30 13.65 -10.01 -17.09
C ALA A 30 13.64 -9.57 -18.56
N ARG A 31 13.95 -10.50 -19.48
CA ARG A 31 13.92 -10.24 -20.93
C ARG A 31 12.49 -10.05 -21.45
N MET A 32 11.55 -10.90 -21.02
CA MET A 32 10.17 -10.86 -21.52
C MET A 32 9.43 -9.60 -21.10
N PHE A 33 9.62 -9.15 -19.85
CA PHE A 33 8.87 -8.02 -19.29
C PHE A 33 9.67 -6.71 -19.27
N ASP A 34 10.91 -6.70 -19.74
CA ASP A 34 11.86 -5.59 -19.65
C ASP A 34 12.00 -5.05 -18.21
N ILE A 35 12.23 -5.96 -17.26
CA ILE A 35 12.35 -5.65 -15.85
C ILE A 35 13.73 -6.04 -15.37
N GLY A 36 14.38 -5.16 -14.60
CA GLY A 36 15.64 -5.48 -13.96
C GLY A 36 15.50 -6.72 -13.07
N GLY A 37 16.38 -7.71 -13.25
CA GLY A 37 16.33 -8.97 -12.50
C GLY A 37 16.38 -8.80 -10.97
N SER A 38 16.97 -7.70 -10.49
CA SER A 38 16.94 -7.29 -9.08
C SER A 38 15.51 -7.07 -8.56
N SER A 39 14.65 -6.41 -9.34
CA SER A 39 13.26 -6.17 -8.99
C SER A 39 12.47 -7.47 -8.92
N ILE A 40 12.69 -8.38 -9.86
CA ILE A 40 12.02 -9.70 -9.89
C ILE A 40 12.41 -10.52 -8.66
N ARG A 41 13.70 -10.50 -8.28
CA ARG A 41 14.19 -11.18 -7.07
C ARG A 41 13.55 -10.60 -5.81
N GLU A 42 13.48 -9.27 -5.69
CA GLU A 42 12.84 -8.61 -4.56
C GLU A 42 11.35 -8.94 -4.47
N TRP A 43 10.66 -8.96 -5.61
CA TRP A 43 9.23 -9.31 -5.65
C TRP A 43 8.98 -10.77 -5.28
N LYS A 44 9.83 -11.70 -5.71
CA LYS A 44 9.76 -13.10 -5.27
C LYS A 44 9.95 -13.23 -3.75
N LYS A 45 10.90 -12.50 -3.17
CA LYS A 45 11.09 -12.48 -1.70
C LYS A 45 9.87 -11.96 -0.96
N ASN A 46 9.19 -10.97 -1.55
CA ASN A 46 8.03 -10.30 -0.96
C ASN A 46 6.69 -10.80 -1.50
N GLU A 47 6.63 -11.99 -2.09
CA GLU A 47 5.46 -12.48 -2.84
C GLU A 47 4.16 -12.43 -2.02
N MET A 48 4.17 -12.97 -0.79
CA MET A 48 2.99 -12.98 0.08
C MET A 48 2.46 -11.55 0.34
N THR A 49 3.38 -10.58 0.51
CA THR A 49 2.99 -9.18 0.73
C THR A 49 2.41 -8.53 -0.53
N ILE A 50 2.84 -8.97 -1.72
CA ILE A 50 2.33 -8.49 -3.01
C ILE A 50 0.95 -9.08 -3.28
N ILE A 51 0.73 -10.35 -2.96
CA ILE A 51 -0.58 -11.02 -3.06
C ILE A 51 -1.60 -10.34 -2.14
N ASN A 52 -1.20 -10.05 -0.90
CA ASN A 52 -2.05 -9.37 0.09
C ASN A 52 -2.15 -7.85 -0.13
N MET A 53 -1.47 -7.30 -1.15
CA MET A 53 -1.53 -5.88 -1.44
C MET A 53 -2.90 -5.53 -2.03
N PRO A 54 -3.55 -4.43 -1.59
CA PRO A 54 -4.70 -3.88 -2.33
C PRO A 54 -4.28 -3.50 -3.77
N LYS A 55 -5.24 -3.16 -4.65
CA LYS A 55 -5.02 -2.77 -6.08
C LYS A 55 -4.01 -1.64 -6.35
N LYS A 56 -3.30 -1.14 -5.33
CA LYS A 56 -2.27 -0.10 -5.40
C LYS A 56 -0.94 -0.64 -5.93
N CYS A 57 -0.07 0.28 -6.38
CA CYS A 57 1.25 -0.05 -6.92
C CYS A 57 2.36 -0.14 -5.85
N ALA A 58 2.06 0.23 -4.60
CA ALA A 58 3.02 0.26 -3.50
C ALA A 58 2.35 0.11 -2.13
N LEU A 59 3.06 -0.54 -1.20
CA LEU A 59 2.74 -0.58 0.22
C LEU A 59 3.16 0.74 0.87
N ARG A 60 2.33 1.77 0.75
CA ARG A 60 2.57 3.08 1.39
C ARG A 60 2.17 3.13 2.88
N LYS A 61 1.79 1.99 3.47
CA LYS A 61 1.41 1.93 4.88
C LYS A 61 2.69 1.95 5.72
N GLY A 62 3.09 3.13 6.17
CA GLY A 62 4.03 3.26 7.28
C GLY A 62 3.31 3.07 8.62
N VAL A 63 4.07 2.84 9.69
CA VAL A 63 3.54 2.84 11.05
C VAL A 63 3.05 4.26 11.36
N THR A 64 1.78 4.38 11.77
CA THR A 64 1.21 5.66 12.19
C THR A 64 1.83 6.07 13.52
N LYS A 65 2.23 7.34 13.67
CA LYS A 65 2.78 7.86 14.93
C LYS A 65 1.82 7.76 16.12
N TRP A 66 0.50 7.75 15.84
CA TRP A 66 -0.55 7.79 16.86
C TRP A 66 -1.61 6.70 16.59
N PRO A 67 -1.28 5.41 16.80
CA PRO A 67 -2.16 4.30 16.39
C PRO A 67 -3.54 4.36 17.04
N ILE A 68 -3.61 4.61 18.34
CA ILE A 68 -4.87 4.68 19.12
C ILE A 68 -5.77 5.81 18.61
N LEU A 69 -5.18 6.97 18.33
CA LEU A 69 -5.92 8.12 17.82
C LEU A 69 -6.45 7.88 16.41
N GLU A 70 -5.65 7.25 15.53
CA GLU A 70 -6.08 6.92 14.17
C GLU A 70 -7.17 5.86 14.16
N GLU A 71 -7.13 4.89 15.07
CA GLU A 71 -8.19 3.90 15.27
C GLU A 71 -9.50 4.57 15.70
N SER A 72 -9.44 5.48 16.67
CA SER A 72 -10.61 6.23 17.13
C SER A 72 -11.23 7.09 16.02
N VAL A 73 -10.39 7.77 15.24
CA VAL A 73 -10.86 8.55 14.07
C VAL A 73 -11.43 7.63 12.99
N ALA A 74 -10.83 6.46 12.77
CA ALA A 74 -11.33 5.48 11.81
C ALA A 74 -12.71 4.94 12.21
N ASN A 75 -12.91 4.60 13.48
CA ASN A 75 -14.20 4.14 14.01
C ASN A 75 -15.27 5.22 13.83
N TRP A 76 -14.96 6.48 14.17
CA TRP A 76 -15.87 7.60 13.94
C TRP A 76 -16.25 7.74 12.46
N VAL A 77 -15.31 7.59 11.52
CA VAL A 77 -15.60 7.63 10.08
C VAL A 77 -16.50 6.47 9.66
N LEU A 78 -16.28 5.26 10.18
CA LEU A 78 -17.09 4.09 9.86
C LEU A 78 -18.54 4.27 10.33
N GLU A 79 -18.75 4.72 11.56
CA GLU A 79 -20.06 5.01 12.12
C GLU A 79 -20.81 6.07 11.30
N ASN A 80 -20.14 7.16 10.93
CA ASN A 80 -20.76 8.22 10.14
C ASN A 80 -21.17 7.72 8.74
N ARG A 81 -20.33 6.89 8.10
CA ARG A 81 -20.64 6.29 6.81
C ARG A 81 -21.78 5.28 6.88
N GLN A 82 -21.85 4.48 7.94
CA GLN A 82 -22.98 3.57 8.17
C GLN A 82 -24.30 4.34 8.31
N ASN A 83 -24.26 5.53 8.91
CA ASN A 83 -25.39 6.44 9.02
C ASN A 83 -25.65 7.28 7.75
N GLY A 84 -24.93 7.03 6.64
CA GLY A 84 -25.10 7.73 5.37
C GLY A 84 -24.47 9.12 5.31
N PHE A 85 -23.72 9.54 6.33
CA PHE A 85 -23.04 10.84 6.34
C PHE A 85 -21.70 10.78 5.60
N ASN A 86 -21.40 11.84 4.86
CA ASN A 86 -20.12 11.97 4.18
C ASN A 86 -19.06 12.56 5.13
N CYS A 87 -17.88 11.94 5.18
CA CYS A 87 -16.75 12.39 6.02
C CYS A 87 -15.66 13.03 5.16
N ASN A 88 -15.55 14.36 5.22
CA ASN A 88 -14.52 15.12 4.54
C ASN A 88 -13.25 15.26 5.42
N LYS A 89 -12.11 15.53 4.78
CA LYS A 89 -10.80 15.68 5.45
C LYS A 89 -10.84 16.70 6.59
N LYS A 90 -11.51 17.84 6.40
CA LYS A 90 -11.65 18.88 7.44
C LYS A 90 -12.36 18.35 8.68
N GLN A 91 -13.39 17.53 8.52
CA GLN A 91 -14.13 16.91 9.63
C GLN A 91 -13.25 15.91 10.38
N CYS A 92 -12.51 15.05 9.66
CA CYS A 92 -11.55 14.14 10.28
C CYS A 92 -10.48 14.89 11.08
N THR A 93 -9.93 15.98 10.53
CA THR A 93 -8.95 16.80 11.25
C THR A 93 -9.54 17.46 12.50
N PHE A 94 -10.77 17.98 12.40
CA PHE A 94 -11.45 18.60 13.53
C PHE A 94 -11.72 17.61 14.67
N ILE A 95 -12.25 16.42 14.34
CA ILE A 95 -12.49 15.35 15.33
C ILE A 95 -11.18 14.91 15.97
N ARG A 96 -10.13 14.77 15.18
CA ARG A 96 -8.79 14.43 15.69
C ARG A 96 -8.29 15.45 16.71
N LEU A 97 -8.43 16.75 16.43
CA LEU A 97 -8.06 17.82 17.36
C LEU A 97 -8.92 17.80 18.64
N LYS A 98 -10.21 17.48 18.51
CA LYS A 98 -11.10 17.31 19.68
C LYS A 98 -10.70 16.13 20.56
N MET A 99 -10.38 14.99 19.97
CA MET A 99 -9.94 13.79 20.70
C MET A 99 -8.64 14.04 21.46
N VAL A 100 -7.64 14.67 20.82
CA VAL A 100 -6.38 15.06 21.49
C VAL A 100 -6.64 15.99 22.68
N LYS A 101 -7.49 17.01 22.52
CA LYS A 101 -7.82 17.93 23.62
C LYS A 101 -8.58 17.27 24.76
N LYS A 102 -9.32 16.20 24.50
CA LYS A 102 -10.09 15.45 25.51
C LYS A 102 -9.18 14.58 26.38
N GLU A 103 -8.10 14.04 25.82
CA GLU A 103 -7.14 13.20 26.56
C GLU A 103 -6.12 14.01 27.40
N CYS A 104 -5.98 15.32 27.15
CA CYS A 104 -5.07 16.19 27.90
C CYS A 104 -5.71 16.84 29.15
N LYS A 105 -6.86 16.36 29.62
CA LYS A 105 -7.63 16.96 30.72
C LYS A 105 -7.99 15.90 31.76
#